data_AF-A0A429U8C5-F1
#
_entry.id   AF-A0A429U8C5-F1
#
_cell.length_a   1.000
_cell.length_b   1.000
_cell.length_c   1.000
_cell.angle_alpha   90.00
_cell.angle_beta   90.00
_cell.angle_gamma   90.00
#
_symmetry.space_group_name_H-M   'P 1'
#
loop_
_entity.id
_entity.type
_entity.pdbx_description
1 polymer ?
#
loop_
_entity_poly.entity_id
_entity_poly.type
_entity_poly.pdbx_seq_one_letter_code
_entity_poly.pdbx_strand_id
1 'polypeptide(L)'
;MDDFELTTGLDACAPPDQFVRLRLAAYDAAADAGISWSLKAQQPRRAEVRIARELHQDIQAARAAWAAPDTPDDHWPQLVRRLHSLLHISHLIPALLETSTGQDLDPDLVQALRTAAVMCGGFDGPLTELEESLRDASPRHRRAPDLDLIAAASRHALTALLLLDKQLLSKIAARGGTP
;
A
#
# COMPACT_ATOMS: atom_id res chain seq x y z
N MET A 1 -37.81 -28.91 22.45
CA MET A 1 -38.28 -27.70 23.14
C MET A 1 -37.38 -27.52 24.33
N ASP A 2 -36.39 -26.63 24.39
CA ASP A 2 -35.86 -25.59 23.47
C ASP A 2 -34.40 -25.41 23.92
N ASP A 3 -33.39 -25.55 23.06
CA ASP A 3 -32.69 -24.45 22.38
C ASP A 3 -32.90 -23.07 23.01
N PHE A 4 -32.14 -22.69 24.04
CA PHE A 4 -31.84 -21.29 24.36
C PHE A 4 -30.78 -21.20 25.48
N GLU A 5 -29.49 -21.35 25.15
CA GLU A 5 -28.39 -20.76 25.96
C GLU A 5 -27.05 -20.74 25.19
N LEU A 6 -27.10 -20.35 23.91
CA LEU A 6 -25.92 -20.16 23.06
C LEU A 6 -25.81 -18.72 22.53
N THR A 7 -26.20 -17.73 23.32
CA THR A 7 -26.03 -16.32 22.96
C THR A 7 -25.86 -15.44 24.19
N THR A 8 -24.70 -15.54 24.85
CA THR A 8 -24.26 -14.51 25.80
C THR A 8 -22.77 -14.32 25.64
N GLY A 9 -22.39 -13.33 24.82
CA GLY A 9 -20.99 -12.86 24.73
C GLY A 9 -20.47 -12.46 23.35
N LEU A 10 -21.28 -12.52 22.29
CA LEU A 10 -20.98 -11.83 21.04
C LEU A 10 -21.51 -10.39 21.13
N ASP A 11 -20.81 -9.51 21.84
CA ASP A 11 -20.92 -8.08 21.52
C ASP A 11 -19.75 -7.26 22.07
N ALA A 12 -18.80 -6.96 21.19
CA ALA A 12 -18.22 -5.64 20.96
C ALA A 12 -17.00 -5.79 20.02
N CYS A 13 -17.23 -6.24 18.78
CA CYS A 13 -16.28 -5.94 17.72
C CYS A 13 -16.32 -4.43 17.53
N ALA A 14 -15.38 -3.71 18.16
CA ALA A 14 -15.18 -2.28 17.92
C ALA A 14 -15.19 -2.04 16.40
N PRO A 15 -15.93 -1.03 15.91
CA PRO A 15 -15.98 -0.76 14.47
C PRO A 15 -14.55 -0.63 13.97
N PRO A 16 -14.18 -1.30 12.85
CA PRO A 16 -12.81 -1.28 12.38
C PRO A 16 -12.38 0.18 12.24
N ASP A 17 -11.25 0.52 12.83
CA ASP A 17 -10.70 1.86 12.72
C ASP A 17 -10.60 2.23 11.24
N GLN A 18 -10.69 3.53 10.90
CA GLN A 18 -10.67 4.03 9.52
C GLN A 18 -9.51 3.41 8.71
N PHE A 19 -8.41 3.12 9.39
CA PHE A 19 -7.24 2.41 8.89
C PHE A 19 -7.50 0.96 8.45
N VAL A 20 -8.17 0.15 9.28
CA VAL A 20 -8.50 -1.25 8.94
C VAL A 20 -9.47 -1.29 7.76
N ARG A 21 -10.37 -0.32 7.67
CA ARG A 21 -11.29 -0.17 6.53
C ARG A 21 -10.55 0.20 5.24
N LEU A 22 -9.64 1.16 5.28
CA LEU A 22 -8.81 1.52 4.12
C LEU A 22 -7.93 0.35 3.65
N ARG A 23 -7.36 -0.39 4.61
CA ARG A 23 -6.57 -1.60 4.33
C ARG A 23 -7.43 -2.67 3.65
N LEU A 24 -8.55 -3.08 4.24
CA LEU A 24 -9.43 -4.09 3.67
C LEU A 24 -9.95 -3.66 2.30
N ALA A 25 -10.39 -2.41 2.14
CA ALA A 25 -10.82 -1.89 0.84
C ALA A 25 -9.70 -1.93 -0.22
N ALA A 26 -8.44 -1.72 0.16
CA ALA A 26 -7.31 -1.83 -0.77
C ALA A 26 -6.98 -3.28 -1.12
N TYR A 27 -7.06 -4.22 -0.17
CA TYR A 27 -6.90 -5.65 -0.45
C TYR A 27 -8.05 -6.18 -1.31
N ASP A 28 -9.28 -5.80 -1.01
CA ASP A 28 -10.46 -6.17 -1.78
C ASP A 28 -10.40 -5.55 -3.18
N ALA A 29 -10.01 -4.28 -3.32
CA ALA A 29 -9.83 -3.66 -4.64
C ALA A 29 -8.70 -4.30 -5.44
N ALA A 30 -7.58 -4.67 -4.81
CA ALA A 30 -6.49 -5.39 -5.49
C ALA A 30 -6.88 -6.83 -5.85
N ALA A 31 -7.67 -7.49 -5.02
CA ALA A 31 -8.20 -8.83 -5.28
C ALA A 31 -9.26 -8.79 -6.38
N ASP A 32 -10.22 -7.87 -6.34
CA ASP A 32 -11.26 -7.67 -7.35
C ASP A 32 -10.67 -7.23 -8.68
N ALA A 33 -9.73 -6.28 -8.68
CA ALA A 33 -8.99 -5.91 -9.87
C ALA A 33 -8.15 -7.10 -10.38
N GLY A 34 -7.50 -7.87 -9.50
CA GLY A 34 -6.76 -9.07 -9.87
C GLY A 34 -7.65 -10.15 -10.50
N ILE A 35 -8.84 -10.38 -9.96
CA ILE A 35 -9.83 -11.33 -10.47
C ILE A 35 -10.37 -10.83 -11.81
N SER A 36 -10.85 -9.59 -11.90
CA SER A 36 -11.34 -8.98 -13.14
C SER A 36 -10.26 -8.95 -14.23
N TRP A 37 -9.03 -8.59 -13.88
CA TRP A 37 -7.93 -8.40 -14.81
C TRP A 37 -7.27 -9.72 -15.25
N SER A 38 -7.33 -10.77 -14.40
CA SER A 38 -6.97 -12.14 -14.78
C SER A 38 -8.00 -12.79 -15.71
N LEU A 39 -9.28 -12.41 -15.58
CA LEU A 39 -10.37 -12.86 -16.46
C LEU A 39 -10.37 -12.14 -17.83
N LYS A 40 -9.75 -10.95 -17.93
CA LYS A 40 -9.58 -10.23 -19.20
C LYS A 40 -8.43 -10.83 -20.03
N ALA A 41 -8.77 -11.55 -21.09
CA ALA A 41 -7.85 -12.13 -22.07
C ALA A 41 -7.08 -11.11 -22.95
N GLN A 42 -7.16 -9.81 -22.64
CA GLN A 42 -6.55 -8.74 -23.43
C GLN A 42 -5.03 -8.66 -23.19
N GLN A 43 -4.24 -8.42 -24.25
CA GLN A 43 -2.80 -8.26 -24.10
C GLN A 43 -2.49 -7.01 -23.27
N PRO A 44 -1.52 -7.05 -22.35
CA PRO A 44 -1.09 -5.85 -21.65
C PRO A 44 -0.51 -4.86 -22.66
N ARG A 45 -0.97 -3.61 -22.57
CA ARG A 45 -0.60 -2.54 -23.48
C ARG A 45 0.79 -2.01 -23.12
N ARG A 46 1.45 -1.33 -24.07
CA ARG A 46 2.79 -0.75 -23.83
C ARG A 46 2.82 0.18 -22.61
N ALA A 47 1.75 0.95 -22.41
CA ALA A 47 1.53 1.82 -21.27
C ALA A 47 1.57 1.05 -19.94
N GLU A 48 0.81 -0.05 -19.87
CA GLU A 48 0.65 -0.89 -18.69
C GLU A 48 1.95 -1.61 -18.35
N VAL A 49 2.69 -2.07 -19.37
CA VAL A 49 4.03 -2.67 -19.19
C VAL A 49 5.04 -1.64 -18.66
N ARG A 50 5.00 -0.41 -19.15
CA ARG A 50 5.85 0.69 -18.65
C ARG A 50 5.54 0.96 -17.18
N ILE A 51 4.27 1.21 -16.85
CA ILE A 51 3.80 1.46 -15.49
C ILE A 51 4.25 0.34 -14.54
N ALA A 52 4.05 -0.92 -14.93
CA ALA A 52 4.44 -2.06 -14.13
C ALA A 52 5.96 -2.11 -13.87
N ARG A 53 6.79 -1.81 -14.86
CA ARG A 53 8.26 -1.81 -14.69
C ARG A 53 8.74 -0.69 -13.78
N GLU A 54 8.21 0.51 -13.95
CA GLU A 54 8.58 1.66 -13.12
C GLU A 54 8.14 1.42 -11.67
N LEU A 55 6.88 1.03 -11.44
CA LEU A 55 6.40 0.70 -10.10
C LEU A 55 7.15 -0.47 -9.45
N HIS A 56 7.51 -1.50 -10.22
CA HIS A 56 8.25 -2.63 -9.70
C HIS A 56 9.58 -2.20 -9.06
N GLN A 57 10.32 -1.30 -9.70
CA GLN A 57 11.61 -0.82 -9.20
C GLN A 57 11.44 -0.12 -7.85
N ASP A 58 10.50 0.80 -7.74
CA ASP A 58 10.23 1.55 -6.50
C ASP A 58 9.68 0.67 -5.39
N ILE A 59 8.81 -0.29 -5.72
CA ILE A 59 8.27 -1.25 -4.74
C ILE A 59 9.38 -2.17 -4.20
N GLN A 60 10.32 -2.62 -5.05
CA GLN A 60 11.47 -3.39 -4.57
C GLN A 60 12.43 -2.54 -3.73
N ALA A 61 12.63 -1.26 -4.06
CA ALA A 61 13.43 -0.35 -3.24
C ALA A 61 12.79 -0.14 -1.86
N ALA A 62 11.48 0.10 -1.80
CA ALA A 62 10.72 0.20 -0.55
C ALA A 62 10.80 -1.11 0.27
N ARG A 63 10.72 -2.27 -0.39
CA ARG A 63 10.91 -3.57 0.25
C ARG A 63 12.31 -3.72 0.85
N ALA A 64 13.35 -3.29 0.15
CA ALA A 64 14.72 -3.31 0.65
C ALA A 64 14.87 -2.44 1.91
N ALA A 65 14.24 -1.26 1.94
CA ALA A 65 14.23 -0.39 3.13
C ALA A 65 13.56 -1.04 4.36
N TRP A 66 12.60 -1.93 4.13
CA TRP A 66 11.96 -2.72 5.19
C TRP A 66 12.74 -3.97 5.62
N ALA A 67 13.58 -4.51 4.74
CA ALA A 67 14.43 -5.67 5.04
C ALA A 67 15.74 -5.27 5.75
N ALA A 68 16.07 -3.98 5.78
CA ALA A 68 17.22 -3.48 6.52
C ALA A 68 17.05 -3.75 8.03
N PRO A 69 18.10 -4.27 8.70
CA PRO A 69 18.02 -4.57 10.13
C PRO A 69 17.86 -3.28 10.95
N ASP A 70 16.87 -3.27 11.84
CA ASP A 70 16.69 -2.21 12.83
C ASP A 70 17.68 -2.44 13.99
N THR A 71 18.51 -1.45 14.28
CA THR A 71 19.15 -1.33 15.60
C THR A 71 18.22 -0.49 16.50
N PRO A 72 18.28 -0.64 17.84
CA PRO A 72 17.45 0.16 18.75
C PRO A 72 17.64 1.67 18.56
N ASP A 73 18.86 2.09 18.23
CA ASP A 73 19.23 3.48 18.02
C ASP A 73 18.79 4.02 16.64
N ASP A 74 18.62 3.14 15.64
CA ASP A 74 18.24 3.52 14.28
C ASP A 74 16.74 3.34 13.98
N HIS A 75 15.94 2.81 14.92
CA HIS A 75 14.54 2.47 14.68
C HIS A 75 13.72 3.66 14.13
N TRP A 76 13.96 4.87 14.65
CA TRP A 76 13.21 6.07 14.25
C TRP A 76 13.67 6.63 12.89
N PRO A 77 14.98 6.83 12.63
CA PRO A 77 15.46 7.15 11.27
C PRO A 77 15.04 6.13 10.22
N GLN A 78 14.98 4.85 10.56
CA GLN A 78 14.55 3.81 9.61
C GLN A 78 13.06 3.90 9.31
N LEU A 79 12.20 4.18 10.30
CA LEU A 79 10.78 4.41 10.07
C LEU A 79 10.55 5.62 9.15
N VAL A 80 11.25 6.73 9.38
CA VAL A 80 11.23 7.91 8.48
C VAL A 80 11.56 7.53 7.04
N ARG A 81 12.67 6.79 6.82
CA ARG A 81 13.06 6.34 5.48
C ARG A 81 12.01 5.43 4.81
N ARG A 82 11.37 4.56 5.58
CA ARG A 82 10.30 3.67 5.11
C ARG A 82 9.06 4.47 4.69
N LEU A 83 8.66 5.48 5.48
CA LEU A 83 7.53 6.36 5.16
C LEU A 83 7.80 7.22 3.92
N HIS A 84 9.01 7.78 3.79
CA HIS A 84 9.45 8.49 2.57
C HIS A 84 9.34 7.61 1.33
N SER A 85 9.70 6.34 1.42
CA SER A 85 9.61 5.41 0.29
C SER A 85 8.15 5.19 -0.15
N LEU A 86 7.22 5.08 0.80
CA LEU A 86 5.79 4.96 0.49
C LEU A 86 5.23 6.25 -0.12
N LEU A 87 5.60 7.42 0.42
CA LEU A 87 5.20 8.70 -0.14
C LEU A 87 5.79 8.95 -1.53
N HIS A 88 6.99 8.46 -1.80
CA HIS A 88 7.53 8.53 -3.15
C HIS A 88 6.61 7.80 -4.15
N ILE A 89 6.20 6.58 -3.80
CA ILE A 89 5.27 5.78 -4.62
C ILE A 89 3.91 6.46 -4.76
N SER A 90 3.40 7.13 -3.71
CA SER A 90 2.12 7.87 -3.81
C SER A 90 2.15 9.00 -4.82
N HIS A 91 3.30 9.67 -4.99
CA HIS A 91 3.47 10.74 -5.98
C HIS A 91 3.77 10.21 -7.38
N LEU A 92 4.49 9.08 -7.47
CA LEU A 92 4.82 8.43 -8.73
C LEU A 92 3.57 7.95 -9.47
N ILE A 93 2.64 7.29 -8.77
CA ILE A 93 1.46 6.68 -9.41
C ILE A 93 0.62 7.70 -10.21
N PRO A 94 0.20 8.86 -9.66
CA PRO A 94 -0.51 9.89 -10.43
C PRO A 94 0.27 10.36 -11.66
N ALA A 95 1.58 10.61 -11.53
CA ALA A 95 2.41 11.04 -12.65
C ALA A 95 2.47 9.99 -13.77
N LEU A 96 2.55 8.71 -13.42
CA LEU A 96 2.49 7.60 -14.37
C LEU A 96 1.14 7.51 -15.10
N LEU A 97 0.03 7.76 -14.39
CA LEU A 97 -1.30 7.78 -14.98
C LEU A 97 -1.48 8.98 -15.91
N GLU A 98 -1.02 10.17 -15.51
CA GLU A 98 -1.10 11.40 -16.31
C GLU A 98 -0.28 11.29 -17.60
N THR A 99 0.94 10.74 -17.54
CA THR A 99 1.79 10.49 -18.72
C THR A 99 1.27 9.35 -19.61
N SER A 100 0.20 8.69 -19.20
CA SER A 100 -0.51 7.65 -19.96
C SER A 100 -1.88 8.12 -20.45
N THR A 101 -2.23 9.41 -20.25
CA THR A 101 -3.50 9.98 -20.68
C THR A 101 -3.73 9.78 -22.19
N GLY A 102 -4.89 9.23 -22.56
CA GLY A 102 -5.23 8.93 -23.95
C GLY A 102 -4.73 7.56 -24.45
N GLN A 103 -3.92 6.86 -23.66
CA GLN A 103 -3.69 5.43 -23.85
C GLN A 103 -4.81 4.74 -23.08
N ASP A 104 -5.75 4.11 -23.78
CA ASP A 104 -6.90 3.42 -23.18
C ASP A 104 -6.36 2.38 -22.17
N LEU A 105 -6.30 2.73 -20.89
CA LEU A 105 -5.78 1.88 -19.81
C LEU A 105 -6.93 1.06 -19.26
N ASP A 106 -6.65 -0.15 -18.76
CA ASP A 106 -7.66 -0.90 -18.03
C ASP A 106 -8.21 -0.07 -16.83
N PRO A 107 -9.52 0.19 -16.74
CA PRO A 107 -10.08 1.00 -15.67
C PRO A 107 -9.88 0.38 -14.29
N ASP A 108 -9.82 -0.95 -14.18
CA ASP A 108 -9.61 -1.66 -12.92
C ASP A 108 -8.16 -1.47 -12.44
N LEU A 109 -7.20 -1.46 -13.38
CA LEU A 109 -5.82 -1.12 -13.09
C LEU A 109 -5.70 0.34 -12.62
N VAL A 110 -6.33 1.27 -13.33
CA VAL A 110 -6.33 2.69 -12.94
C VAL A 110 -6.91 2.87 -11.55
N GLN A 111 -8.00 2.18 -11.22
CA GLN A 111 -8.61 2.24 -9.90
C GLN A 111 -7.70 1.63 -8.81
N ALA A 112 -7.10 0.47 -9.05
CA ALA A 112 -6.17 -0.16 -8.12
C ALA A 112 -4.95 0.73 -7.83
N LEU A 113 -4.39 1.36 -8.87
CA LEU A 113 -3.29 2.32 -8.75
C LEU A 113 -3.70 3.56 -7.94
N ARG A 114 -4.85 4.16 -8.23
CA ARG A 114 -5.35 5.33 -7.46
C ARG A 114 -5.55 4.99 -5.99
N THR A 115 -6.14 3.82 -5.69
CA THR A 115 -6.30 3.35 -4.31
C THR A 115 -4.95 3.18 -3.61
N ALA A 116 -3.96 2.60 -4.29
CA ALA A 116 -2.61 2.45 -3.76
C ALA A 116 -1.94 3.81 -3.47
N ALA A 117 -2.13 4.79 -4.36
CA ALA A 117 -1.63 6.16 -4.18
C ALA A 117 -2.24 6.84 -2.95
N VAL A 118 -3.57 6.75 -2.78
CA VAL A 118 -4.28 7.32 -1.61
C VAL A 118 -3.81 6.67 -0.31
N MET A 119 -3.69 5.34 -0.30
CA MET A 119 -3.22 4.60 0.87
C MET A 119 -1.80 5.04 1.28
N CYS A 120 -0.89 5.16 0.32
CA CYS A 120 0.49 5.59 0.59
C CYS A 120 0.59 7.07 0.95
N GLY A 121 -0.25 7.93 0.37
CA GLY A 121 -0.32 9.36 0.69
C GLY A 121 -0.81 9.66 2.11
N GLY A 122 -1.55 8.72 2.73
CA GLY A 122 -2.03 8.86 4.11
C GLY A 122 -0.94 8.96 5.19
N PHE A 123 0.32 8.77 4.82
CA PHE A 123 1.47 8.85 5.73
C PHE A 123 2.15 10.23 5.78
N ASP A 124 1.71 11.21 5.00
CA ASP A 124 2.31 12.56 4.93
C ASP A 124 2.29 13.29 6.29
N GLY A 125 1.12 13.29 6.95
CA GLY A 125 0.96 13.83 8.30
C GLY A 125 1.84 13.12 9.34
N PRO A 126 1.72 11.79 9.50
CA PRO A 126 2.57 11.02 10.41
C PRO A 126 4.08 11.21 10.17
N LEU A 127 4.51 11.33 8.91
CA LEU A 127 5.91 11.62 8.60
C LEU A 127 6.32 13.01 9.07
N THR A 128 5.51 14.03 8.77
CA THR A 128 5.78 15.41 9.19
C THR A 128 5.88 15.52 10.72
N GLU A 129 4.94 14.90 11.45
CA GLU A 129 4.96 14.87 12.92
C GLU A 129 6.19 14.16 13.48
N LEU A 130 6.63 13.07 12.84
CA LEU A 130 7.81 12.32 13.24
C LEU A 130 9.10 13.11 12.98
N GLU A 131 9.21 13.78 11.83
CA GLU A 131 10.35 14.63 11.48
C GLU A 131 10.46 15.86 12.39
N GLU A 132 9.33 16.49 12.72
CA GLU A 132 9.28 17.57 13.72
C GLU A 132 9.76 17.08 15.09
N SER A 133 9.29 15.90 15.52
CA SER A 133 9.68 15.30 16.80
C SER A 133 11.18 14.95 16.88
N LEU A 134 11.79 14.58 15.75
CA LEU A 134 13.24 14.35 15.65
C LEU A 134 14.05 15.66 15.70
N ARG A 135 13.46 16.77 15.22
CA ARG A 135 14.10 18.08 15.20
C ARG A 135 14.02 18.79 16.55
N ASP A 136 12.88 18.68 17.23
CA ASP A 136 12.66 19.26 18.56
C ASP A 136 13.08 18.27 19.65
N ALA A 137 14.30 18.42 20.16
CA ALA A 137 14.88 17.58 21.23
C ALA A 137 14.17 17.64 22.61
N SER A 138 12.91 18.11 22.69
CA SER A 138 12.20 18.33 23.94
C SER A 138 10.92 17.49 24.03
N PRO A 139 10.75 16.62 25.04
CA PRO A 139 9.57 15.79 25.22
C PRO A 139 8.45 16.62 25.88
N ARG A 140 7.95 17.65 25.19
CA ARG A 140 6.80 18.43 25.68
C ARG A 140 5.52 17.87 25.10
N HIS A 141 4.91 16.93 25.84
CA HIS A 141 3.46 16.70 26.00
C HIS A 141 2.53 16.89 24.76
N ARG A 142 3.03 16.69 23.53
CA ARG A 142 2.20 16.28 22.41
C ARG A 142 2.02 14.78 22.55
N ARG A 143 0.79 14.30 22.37
CA ARG A 143 0.47 12.87 22.27
C ARG A 143 1.50 12.25 21.31
N ALA A 144 2.45 11.48 21.83
CA ALA A 144 3.50 10.94 20.98
C ALA A 144 2.81 10.08 19.91
N PRO A 145 3.16 10.23 18.62
CA PRO A 145 2.63 9.36 17.59
C PRO A 145 2.91 7.91 17.99
N ASP A 146 1.90 7.05 17.88
CA ASP A 146 2.05 5.63 18.19
C ASP A 146 2.91 5.00 17.08
N LEU A 147 4.22 4.99 17.30
CA LEU A 147 5.23 4.59 16.33
C LEU A 147 5.07 3.12 15.93
N ASP A 148 4.66 2.26 16.86
CA ASP A 148 4.39 0.85 16.60
C ASP A 148 3.18 0.69 15.68
N LEU A 149 2.14 1.49 15.90
CA LEU A 149 0.97 1.54 15.03
C LEU A 149 1.33 2.06 13.62
N ILE A 150 2.14 3.11 13.52
CA ILE A 150 2.60 3.67 12.23
C ILE A 150 3.49 2.65 11.49
N ALA A 151 4.39 1.97 12.20
CA ALA A 151 5.24 0.92 11.64
C ALA A 151 4.41 -0.28 11.16
N ALA A 152 3.42 -0.71 11.94
CA ALA A 152 2.49 -1.74 11.50
C ALA A 152 1.72 -1.28 10.25
N ALA A 153 1.21 -0.04 10.24
CA ALA A 153 0.42 0.49 9.14
C ALA A 153 1.19 0.57 7.82
N SER A 154 2.39 1.14 7.88
CA SER A 154 3.30 1.27 6.73
C SER A 154 3.76 -0.10 6.20
N ARG A 155 3.94 -1.10 7.06
CA ARG A 155 4.20 -2.48 6.64
C ARG A 155 3.02 -3.08 5.85
N HIS A 156 1.79 -2.83 6.27
CA HIS A 156 0.61 -3.31 5.54
C HIS A 156 0.46 -2.64 4.18
N ALA A 157 0.77 -1.34 4.08
CA ALA A 157 0.79 -0.62 2.82
C ALA A 157 1.83 -1.20 1.85
N LEU A 158 3.04 -1.51 2.34
CA LEU A 158 4.05 -2.21 1.55
C LEU A 158 3.56 -3.58 1.06
N THR A 159 2.92 -4.38 1.92
CA THR A 159 2.38 -5.69 1.54
C THR A 159 1.35 -5.57 0.41
N ALA A 160 0.45 -4.59 0.47
CA ALA A 160 -0.53 -4.35 -0.58
C ALA A 160 0.14 -3.96 -1.91
N LEU A 161 1.16 -3.10 -1.87
CA LEU A 161 1.97 -2.76 -3.05
C LEU A 161 2.66 -3.99 -3.65
N LEU A 162 3.24 -4.86 -2.82
CA LEU A 162 3.89 -6.09 -3.28
C LEU A 162 2.92 -7.08 -3.93
N LEU A 163 1.67 -7.14 -3.46
CA LEU A 163 0.65 -7.95 -4.10
C LEU A 163 0.25 -7.37 -5.46
N LEU A 164 0.06 -6.06 -5.54
CA LEU A 164 -0.22 -5.37 -6.81
C LEU A 164 0.90 -5.61 -7.83
N ASP A 165 2.17 -5.44 -7.40
CA ASP A 165 3.37 -5.71 -8.21
C ASP A 165 3.38 -7.14 -8.76
N LYS A 166 3.14 -8.14 -7.89
CA LYS A 166 3.07 -9.54 -8.28
C LYS A 166 1.98 -9.78 -9.34
N GLN A 167 0.81 -9.18 -9.20
CA GLN A 167 -0.29 -9.33 -10.16
C GLN A 167 0.05 -8.69 -11.51
N LEU A 168 0.60 -7.47 -11.49
CA LEU A 168 1.10 -6.77 -12.69
C LEU A 168 2.09 -7.63 -13.47
N LEU A 169 3.10 -8.16 -12.78
CA LEU A 169 4.15 -8.97 -13.41
C LEU A 169 3.64 -10.33 -13.92
N SER A 170 2.76 -11.00 -13.16
CA SER A 170 2.15 -12.27 -13.57
C SER A 170 1.44 -12.14 -14.91
N LYS A 171 0.67 -11.07 -15.09
CA LYS A 171 -0.06 -10.80 -16.34
C LYS A 171 0.89 -10.57 -17.52
N ILE A 172 2.00 -9.87 -17.30
CA ILE A 172 3.02 -9.65 -18.33
C ILE A 172 3.71 -10.98 -18.69
N ALA A 173 4.06 -11.79 -17.70
CA ALA A 173 4.79 -13.05 -17.87
C ALA A 173 3.97 -14.15 -18.56
N ALA A 174 2.66 -14.25 -18.29
CA ALA A 174 1.76 -15.24 -18.88
C ALA A 174 1.72 -15.21 -20.43
N ARG A 175 2.28 -14.17 -21.05
CA ARG A 175 2.40 -14.01 -22.51
C ARG A 175 3.81 -14.11 -23.08
N GLY A 176 4.85 -14.17 -22.25
CA GLY A 176 6.20 -14.49 -22.72
C GLY A 176 6.38 -15.97 -23.10
N GLY A 177 5.39 -16.81 -22.77
CA GLY A 177 5.41 -18.27 -22.96
C GLY A 177 4.46 -18.80 -24.04
N THR A 178 3.82 -17.95 -24.84
CA THR A 178 3.05 -18.41 -26.01
C THR A 178 3.97 -18.39 -27.25
N PRO A 179 4.35 -19.56 -27.81
CA PRO A 179 5.13 -19.64 -29.05
C PRO A 179 4.37 -19.11 -30.26
#